data_AF-A0A947R709-F1
#
_entry.id   AF-A0A947R709-F1
#
_cell.length_a   1.000
_cell.length_b   1.000
_cell.length_c   1.000
_cell.angle_alpha   90.00
_cell.angle_beta   90.00
_cell.angle_gamma   90.00
#
_symmetry.space_group_name_H-M   'P 1'
#
loop_
_entity.id
_entity.type
_entity.pdbx_description
1 polymer ?
#
loop_
_entity_poly.entity_id
_entity_poly.type
_entity_poly.pdbx_seq_one_letter_code
_entity_poly.pdbx_strand_id
1 'polypeptide(L)'
;MELKEKQELIQKLTFNLFRSYSQKGLSVIEYNRLMKDVHAMLKDGGRFTVDGVNTDLCRIGWPQDIMDNYSFELIITLLEIEYNYEVRAIPVVD
;
A
#
# COMPACT_ATOMS: atom_id res chain seq x y z
N MET A 1 -15.69 -1.55 -15.75
CA MET A 1 -15.51 -0.20 -15.18
C MET A 1 -15.08 0.72 -16.30
N GLU A 2 -15.79 1.82 -16.50
CA GLU A 2 -15.42 2.82 -17.50
C GLU A 2 -14.15 3.58 -17.05
N LEU A 3 -13.36 4.10 -18.00
CA LEU A 3 -12.09 4.79 -17.70
C LEU A 3 -12.27 5.94 -16.69
N LYS A 4 -13.40 6.66 -16.78
CA LYS A 4 -13.72 7.77 -15.89
C LYS A 4 -13.99 7.30 -14.46
N GLU A 5 -14.78 6.24 -14.29
CA GLU A 5 -15.07 5.64 -12.98
C GLU A 5 -13.79 5.12 -12.31
N LYS A 6 -12.90 4.51 -13.09
CA LYS A 6 -11.58 4.07 -12.61
C LYS A 6 -10.75 5.24 -12.07
N GLN A 7 -10.69 6.33 -12.82
CA GLN A 7 -9.93 7.52 -12.43
C GLN A 7 -10.49 8.19 -11.16
N GLU A 8 -11.81 8.31 -11.06
CA GLU A 8 -12.48 8.85 -9.87
C GLU A 8 -12.21 7.98 -8.63
N LEU A 9 -12.24 6.65 -8.78
CA LEU A 9 -11.95 5.72 -7.70
C LEU A 9 -10.48 5.84 -7.24
N ILE A 10 -9.52 5.85 -8.16
CA ILE A 10 -8.09 6.01 -7.84
C ILE A 10 -7.85 7.32 -7.08
N GLN A 11 -8.43 8.43 -7.55
CA GLN A 11 -8.31 9.72 -6.89
C GLN A 11 -8.85 9.68 -5.45
N LYS A 12 -10.03 9.07 -5.26
CA LYS A 12 -10.65 8.94 -3.94
C LYS A 12 -9.82 8.09 -2.97
N LEU A 13 -9.33 6.94 -3.43
CA LEU A 13 -8.51 6.03 -2.62
C LEU A 13 -7.19 6.70 -2.23
N THR A 14 -6.51 7.34 -3.19
CA THR A 14 -5.25 8.06 -2.98
C THR A 14 -5.44 9.21 -1.98
N PHE A 15 -6.53 9.98 -2.11
CA PHE A 15 -6.84 11.07 -1.18
C PHE A 15 -7.11 10.56 0.24
N ASN A 16 -7.88 9.49 0.40
CA ASN A 16 -8.16 8.91 1.71
C ASN A 16 -6.90 8.37 2.38
N LEU A 17 -6.03 7.71 1.61
CA LEU A 17 -4.77 7.18 2.10
C LEU A 17 -3.82 8.31 2.52
N PHE A 18 -3.66 9.34 1.69
CA PHE A 18 -2.88 10.53 2.02
C PHE A 18 -3.41 11.21 3.29
N ARG A 19 -4.73 11.37 3.41
CA ARG A 19 -5.36 11.95 4.61
C ARG A 19 -5.05 11.15 5.87
N SER A 20 -5.13 9.83 5.80
CA SER A 20 -4.78 8.94 6.92
C SER A 20 -3.34 9.16 7.38
N TYR A 21 -2.39 9.15 6.44
CA TYR A 21 -0.97 9.35 6.75
C TYR A 21 -0.64 10.77 7.21
N SER A 22 -1.31 11.78 6.67
CA SER A 22 -1.15 13.17 7.12
C SER A 22 -1.61 13.34 8.57
N GLN A 23 -2.67 12.64 9.00
CA GLN A 23 -3.08 12.60 10.41
C GLN A 23 -2.05 11.91 11.32
N LYS A 24 -1.24 10.99 10.76
CA LYS A 24 -0.08 10.39 11.43
C LYS A 24 1.19 11.25 11.38
N GLY A 25 1.10 12.46 10.81
CA GLY A 25 2.20 13.42 10.76
C GLY A 25 3.12 13.30 9.54
N LEU A 26 2.79 12.45 8.57
CA LEU A 26 3.60 12.31 7.36
C LEU A 26 3.40 13.52 6.44
N SER A 27 4.51 14.06 5.97
CA SER A 27 4.53 15.02 4.86
C SER A 27 4.17 14.35 3.53
N VAL A 28 3.85 15.16 2.53
CA VAL A 28 3.61 14.68 1.15
C VAL A 28 4.82 13.92 0.59
N ILE A 29 6.05 14.37 0.93
CA ILE A 29 7.29 13.73 0.47
C ILE A 29 7.43 12.34 1.10
N GLU A 30 7.19 12.24 2.41
CA GLU A 30 7.23 10.97 3.14
C GLU A 30 6.15 10.01 2.66
N TYR A 31 4.92 10.50 2.45
CA TYR A 31 3.85 9.72 1.85
C TYR A 31 4.28 9.10 0.51
N ASN A 32 4.81 9.91 -0.40
CA ASN A 32 5.27 9.43 -1.71
C ASN A 32 6.42 8.41 -1.59
N ARG A 33 7.32 8.59 -0.61
CA ARG A 33 8.38 7.63 -0.34
C ARG A 33 7.82 6.31 0.19
N LEU A 34 6.91 6.37 1.17
CA LEU A 34 6.25 5.21 1.74
C LEU A 34 5.55 4.37 0.67
N MET A 35 4.80 5.02 -0.23
CA MET A 35 4.11 4.35 -1.33
C MET A 35 5.07 3.60 -2.26
N LYS A 36 6.24 4.19 -2.56
CA LYS A 36 7.28 3.55 -3.37
C LYS A 36 7.90 2.36 -2.66
N ASP A 37 8.22 2.52 -1.37
CA ASP A 37 8.82 1.47 -0.55
C ASP A 37 7.87 0.26 -0.44
N VAL A 38 6.58 0.51 -0.17
CA VAL A 38 5.55 -0.54 -0.10
C VAL A 38 5.35 -1.22 -1.45
N HIS A 39 5.27 -0.46 -2.54
CA HIS A 39 5.16 -1.05 -3.88
C HIS A 39 6.37 -1.93 -4.23
N ALA A 40 7.59 -1.51 -3.88
CA ALA A 40 8.79 -2.30 -4.08
C ALA A 40 8.73 -3.63 -3.30
N MET A 41 8.26 -3.61 -2.05
CA MET A 41 8.12 -4.82 -1.22
C MET A 41 7.07 -5.79 -1.76
N LEU A 42 5.97 -5.27 -2.33
CA LEU A 42 4.90 -6.09 -2.87
C LEU A 42 5.23 -6.66 -4.26
N LYS A 43 5.97 -5.93 -5.10
CA LYS A 43 6.26 -6.33 -6.48
C LYS A 43 6.95 -7.69 -6.60
N ASP A 44 7.81 -8.04 -5.65
CA ASP A 44 8.58 -9.29 -5.68
C ASP A 44 7.82 -10.51 -5.11
N GLY A 45 6.48 -10.42 -5.01
CA GLY A 45 5.65 -11.50 -4.44
C GLY A 45 5.91 -11.72 -2.95
N GLY A 46 6.33 -10.65 -2.26
CA GLY A 46 6.85 -10.66 -0.90
C GLY A 46 5.81 -10.89 0.20
N ARG A 47 6.02 -10.27 1.36
CA ARG A 47 5.13 -10.42 2.53
C ARG A 47 3.83 -9.66 2.30
N PHE A 48 2.72 -10.38 2.19
CA PHE A 48 1.37 -9.81 2.02
C PHE A 48 0.63 -9.53 3.35
N THR A 49 1.31 -9.69 4.48
CA THR A 49 0.72 -9.37 5.79
C THR A 49 1.17 -8.00 6.26
N VAL A 50 0.28 -7.27 6.94
CA VAL A 50 0.61 -5.95 7.51
C VAL A 50 1.80 -6.02 8.45
N ASP A 51 1.90 -7.04 9.29
CA ASP A 51 3.04 -7.24 10.19
C ASP A 51 4.35 -7.46 9.42
N GLY A 52 4.28 -8.20 8.31
CA GLY A 52 5.43 -8.41 7.43
C GLY A 52 5.90 -7.12 6.78
N VAL A 53 4.95 -6.34 6.24
CA VAL A 53 5.23 -5.04 5.63
C VAL A 53 5.77 -4.05 6.66
N ASN A 54 5.17 -3.95 7.86
CA ASN A 54 5.68 -3.10 8.94
C ASN A 54 7.08 -3.50 9.38
N THR A 55 7.38 -4.81 9.45
CA THR A 55 8.73 -5.29 9.77
C THR A 55 9.75 -4.81 8.74
N ASP A 56 9.43 -4.92 7.45
CA ASP A 56 10.36 -4.53 6.38
C ASP A 56 10.47 -3.01 6.23
N LEU A 57 9.37 -2.27 6.41
CA LEU A 57 9.37 -0.81 6.48
C LEU A 57 10.21 -0.31 7.66
N CYS A 58 10.09 -0.95 8.82
CA CYS A 58 10.89 -0.59 9.99
C CYS A 58 12.40 -0.78 9.75
N ARG A 59 12.79 -1.86 9.05
CA ARG A 59 14.20 -2.11 8.69
C ARG A 59 14.82 -1.02 7.81
N ILE A 60 14.01 -0.31 7.02
CA ILE A 60 14.48 0.80 6.17
C ILE A 60 14.23 2.19 6.79
N GLY A 61 13.83 2.23 8.07
CA GLY A 61 13.77 3.45 8.89
C GLY A 61 12.37 4.06 9.07
N TRP A 62 11.30 3.36 8.68
CA TRP A 62 9.95 3.81 9.01
C TRP A 62 9.58 3.49 10.46
N PRO A 63 8.66 4.26 11.07
CA PRO A 63 8.10 3.92 12.38
C PRO A 63 7.47 2.53 12.38
N GLN A 64 7.58 1.84 13.51
CA GLN A 64 6.82 0.62 13.75
C GLN A 64 5.31 0.94 13.65
N ASP A 65 4.54 0.02 13.07
CA ASP A 65 3.09 0.12 12.91
C ASP A 65 2.61 1.35 12.10
N ILE A 66 3.47 1.85 11.20
CA ILE A 66 3.08 2.92 10.27
C ILE A 66 1.93 2.49 9.36
N MET A 67 1.93 1.22 8.93
CA MET A 67 0.89 0.59 8.13
C MET A 67 -0.16 -0.04 9.04
N ASP A 68 -1.43 0.27 8.78
CA ASP A 68 -2.57 -0.43 9.38
C ASP A 68 -3.33 -1.25 8.31
N ASN A 69 -4.19 -2.17 8.75
CA ASN A 69 -4.96 -3.03 7.85
C ASN A 69 -5.76 -2.23 6.81
N TYR A 70 -6.37 -1.12 7.23
CA TYR A 70 -7.15 -0.27 6.33
C TYR A 70 -6.28 0.36 5.24
N SER A 71 -5.16 0.95 5.62
CA SER A 71 -4.21 1.59 4.70
C SER A 71 -3.58 0.55 3.77
N PHE A 72 -3.29 -0.65 4.28
CA PHE A 72 -2.77 -1.75 3.47
C PHE A 72 -3.78 -2.21 2.42
N GLU A 73 -5.04 -2.45 2.80
CA GLU A 73 -6.12 -2.82 1.87
C GLU A 73 -6.34 -1.76 0.78
N LEU A 74 -6.27 -0.47 1.13
CA LEU A 74 -6.36 0.61 0.15
C LEU A 74 -5.21 0.58 -0.86
N ILE A 75 -3.98 0.29 -0.40
CA ILE A 75 -2.80 0.18 -1.26
C ILE A 75 -2.93 -1.02 -2.20
N ILE A 76 -3.35 -2.18 -1.69
CA ILE A 76 -3.59 -3.37 -2.52
C ILE A 76 -4.65 -3.07 -3.58
N THR A 77 -5.78 -2.47 -3.16
CA THR A 77 -6.86 -2.08 -4.08
C THR A 77 -6.36 -1.12 -5.17
N LEU A 78 -5.51 -0.15 -4.81
CA LEU A 78 -4.88 0.75 -5.78
C LEU A 78 -4.01 -0.01 -6.79
N LEU A 79 -3.20 -0.96 -6.32
CA LEU A 79 -2.32 -1.75 -7.18
C LEU A 79 -3.10 -2.68 -8.13
N GLU A 80 -4.15 -3.33 -7.63
CA GLU A 80 -5.07 -4.16 -8.43
C GLU A 80 -5.73 -3.34 -9.54
N ILE A 81 -6.24 -2.15 -9.20
CA ILE A 81 -6.91 -1.26 -10.15
C ILE A 81 -5.92 -0.69 -11.18
N GLU A 82 -4.76 -0.19 -10.74
CA GLU A 82 -3.84 0.57 -11.59
C GLU A 82 -2.96 -0.34 -12.46
N TYR A 83 -2.44 -1.43 -11.89
CA TYR A 83 -1.44 -2.28 -12.53
C TYR A 83 -1.98 -3.64 -12.99
N ASN A 84 -3.29 -3.90 -12.85
CA ASN A 84 -3.86 -5.24 -13.07
C ASN A 84 -3.12 -6.29 -12.21
N TYR A 85 -2.65 -5.85 -11.03
CA TYR A 85 -1.83 -6.66 -10.15
C TYR A 85 -2.69 -7.79 -9.57
N GLU A 86 -2.30 -9.04 -9.80
CA GLU A 86 -2.95 -10.21 -9.20
C GLU A 86 -2.14 -10.67 -7.98
N VAL A 87 -2.71 -10.57 -6.78
CA VAL A 87 -2.16 -11.26 -5.61
C VAL A 87 -2.38 -12.76 -5.80
N ARG A 88 -1.34 -13.47 -6.26
CA ARG A 88 -1.36 -14.94 -6.25
C ARG A 88 -0.94 -15.40 -4.87
N ALA A 89 -1.92 -15.77 -4.05
CA ALA A 89 -1.64 -16.54 -2.85
C ALA A 89 -0.95 -17.84 -3.28
N ILE A 90 0.36 -17.93 -3.05
CA ILE A 90 1.06 -19.22 -3.16
C ILE A 90 0.69 -19.96 -1.87
N PRO A 91 -0.07 -21.07 -1.93
CA PRO A 91 -0.31 -21.86 -0.74
C PRO A 91 1.05 -22.35 -0.24
N VAL A 92 1.38 -22.01 1.00
CA VAL A 92 2.49 -22.64 1.70
C VAL A 92 2.06 -24.10 1.87
N VAL A 93 2.70 -25.00 1.13
CA VAL A 93 2.53 -26.43 1.30
C VAL A 93 3.38 -26.80 2.51
N ASP A 94 2.72 -27.16 3.62
CA ASP A 94 3.34 -27.78 4.80
C ASP A 94 3.98 -29.14 4.46
#